data_AF-A0A8R1XYZ9-F1
#
_entry.id   AF-A0A8R1XYZ9-F1
#
_cell.length_a   1.000
_cell.length_b   1.000
_cell.length_c   1.000
_cell.angle_alpha   90.00
_cell.angle_beta   90.00
_cell.angle_gamma   90.00
#
_symmetry.space_group_name_H-M   'P 1'
#
loop_
_entity.id
_entity.type
_entity.pdbx_description
1 polymer ?
#
loop_
_entity_poly.entity_id
_entity_poly.type
_entity_poly.pdbx_seq_one_letter_code
_entity_poly.pdbx_strand_id
1 'polypeptide(L)'
;MIIDTFRQSFQQAPGDINKQQQYGTAEDLKKSGAGVLLTFFLGIFLLDLMFHFTYLQGFGHYSNHIESVPTTSDLDGLVIAVKTTLKFHESRICDIIDTWFQLAPNNIYFITDTPDAKLNEITGGKLIVSDCSDGHTRFFFYTND
;
A
#
# COMPACT_ATOMS: atom_id res chain seq x y z
N MET A 1 -6.91 32.04 55.16
CA MET A 1 -6.69 30.78 55.95
C MET A 1 -6.09 29.63 55.14
N ILE A 2 -6.43 29.38 53.86
CA ILE A 2 -5.69 28.42 53.01
C ILE A 2 -4.70 29.12 52.05
N ILE A 3 -4.92 30.40 51.75
CA ILE A 3 -4.05 31.19 50.85
C ILE A 3 -2.80 31.75 51.57
N ASP A 4 -2.83 31.83 52.91
CA ASP A 4 -1.69 32.33 53.71
C ASP A 4 -0.66 31.24 54.04
N THR A 5 -1.05 29.97 53.88
CA THR A 5 -0.21 28.79 54.13
C THR A 5 0.88 28.60 53.07
N PHE A 6 0.66 29.12 51.85
CA PHE A 6 1.65 29.03 50.76
C PHE A 6 2.77 30.09 50.86
N ARG A 7 2.62 31.07 51.77
CA ARG A 7 3.65 32.09 52.05
C ARG A 7 4.63 31.66 53.16
N GLN A 8 4.32 30.60 53.92
CA GLN A 8 5.13 30.14 55.06
C GLN A 8 6.06 28.96 54.76
N SER A 9 5.98 28.32 53.58
CA SER A 9 6.97 27.32 53.15
C SER A 9 8.33 27.93 52.77
N PHE A 10 8.46 29.25 52.82
CA PHE A 10 9.70 30.00 52.53
C PHE A 10 10.57 30.34 53.76
N GLN A 11 10.27 29.86 54.98
CA GLN A 11 10.98 30.34 56.17
C GLN A 11 11.43 29.30 57.21
N GLN A 12 11.85 28.09 56.80
CA GLN A 12 12.43 27.14 57.76
C GLN A 12 13.77 26.53 57.32
N ALA A 13 14.83 27.25 57.69
CA ALA A 13 16.01 26.76 58.44
C ALA A 13 17.35 27.31 57.89
N PRO A 14 18.20 27.91 58.75
CA PRO A 14 19.51 28.43 58.37
C PRO A 14 20.52 27.28 58.35
N GLY A 15 21.19 27.09 57.21
CA GLY A 15 22.19 26.04 57.02
C GLY A 15 23.36 26.53 56.19
N ASP A 16 24.42 26.90 56.88
CA ASP A 16 25.82 26.81 56.44
C ASP A 16 26.23 27.52 55.13
N ILE A 17 26.30 28.85 55.20
CA ILE A 17 27.02 29.70 54.24
C ILE A 17 28.54 29.60 54.47
N ASN A 18 29.13 28.43 54.21
CA ASN A 18 30.58 28.27 54.02
C ASN A 18 30.90 26.97 53.25
N LYS A 19 30.58 26.95 51.96
CA LYS A 19 31.37 26.22 50.97
C LYS A 19 31.75 27.14 49.82
N GLN A 20 32.98 27.62 49.91
CA GLN A 20 33.72 28.17 48.80
C GLN A 20 33.88 27.13 47.68
N GLN A 21 34.09 27.64 46.47
CA GLN A 21 34.63 26.99 45.28
C GLN A 21 33.75 25.95 44.58
N GLN A 22 32.99 26.41 43.59
CA GLN A 22 33.48 26.32 42.20
C GLN A 22 32.68 27.28 41.33
N TYR A 23 33.37 28.30 40.82
CA TYR A 23 32.89 29.10 39.71
C TYR A 23 32.76 28.15 38.53
N GLY A 24 31.54 27.74 38.19
CA GLY A 24 31.23 27.12 36.92
C GLY A 24 31.74 28.06 35.84
N THR A 25 32.83 27.66 35.20
CA THR A 25 33.49 28.41 34.15
C THR A 25 32.46 28.71 33.05
N ALA A 26 32.63 29.82 32.34
CA ALA A 26 31.86 30.18 31.14
C ALA A 26 31.86 29.10 30.02
N GLU A 27 32.48 27.95 30.28
CA GLU A 27 32.43 26.70 29.53
C GLU A 27 31.08 25.97 29.63
N ASP A 28 30.34 26.11 30.74
CA ASP A 28 29.09 25.35 30.94
C ASP A 28 27.89 25.94 30.18
N LEU A 29 27.94 27.23 29.83
CA LEU A 29 26.93 27.90 29.01
C LEU A 29 27.15 27.74 27.49
N LYS A 30 28.33 27.30 27.04
CA LYS A 30 28.60 27.05 25.61
C LYS A 30 28.40 25.60 25.20
N LYS A 31 28.44 24.66 26.15
CA LYS A 31 28.19 23.22 25.91
C LYS A 31 26.70 22.86 25.79
N SER A 32 25.80 23.75 26.24
CA SER A 32 24.36 23.50 26.21
C SER A 32 23.71 23.74 24.83
N GLY A 33 24.12 24.77 24.08
CA GLY A 33 23.53 25.06 22.77
C GLY A 33 24.00 24.12 21.65
N ALA A 34 25.29 23.79 21.64
CA ALA A 34 25.86 22.92 20.61
C ALA A 34 25.36 21.48 20.71
N GLY A 35 25.19 20.95 21.93
CA GLY A 35 24.67 19.60 22.16
C GLY A 35 23.23 19.45 21.68
N VAL A 36 22.37 20.44 21.97
CA VAL A 36 20.96 20.42 21.54
C VAL A 36 20.84 20.52 20.02
N LEU A 37 21.60 21.41 19.38
CA LEU A 37 21.63 21.50 17.92
C LEU A 37 22.11 20.20 17.28
N LEU A 38 23.17 19.59 17.81
CA LEU A 38 23.69 18.32 17.31
C LEU A 38 22.64 17.20 17.42
N THR A 39 21.88 17.15 18.51
CA THR A 39 20.79 16.17 18.67
C THR A 39 19.64 16.41 17.69
N PHE A 40 19.32 17.67 17.38
CA PHE A 40 18.30 18.00 16.36
C PHE A 40 18.76 17.58 14.96
N PHE A 41 20.01 17.88 14.58
CA PHE A 41 20.55 17.49 13.27
C PHE A 41 20.68 15.97 13.13
N LEU A 42 21.12 15.27 14.17
CA LEU A 42 21.13 13.80 14.20
C LEU A 42 19.71 13.22 14.11
N GLY A 43 18.73 13.82 14.80
CA GLY A 43 17.34 13.40 14.74
C GLY A 43 16.72 13.55 13.36
N ILE A 44 16.94 14.68 12.68
CA ILE A 44 16.49 14.91 11.30
C ILE A 44 17.18 13.92 10.35
N PHE A 45 18.50 13.75 10.47
CA PHE A 45 19.25 12.80 9.64
C PHE A 45 18.75 11.36 9.82
N LEU A 46 18.43 10.94 11.05
CA LEU A 46 17.86 9.61 11.32
C LEU A 46 16.43 9.47 10.79
N LEU A 47 15.61 10.52 10.86
CA LEU A 47 14.27 10.52 10.26
C LEU A 47 14.34 10.45 8.73
N ASP A 48 15.23 11.21 8.10
CA ASP A 48 15.48 11.14 6.65
C ASP A 48 16.03 9.77 6.26
N LEU A 49 16.92 9.18 7.07
CA LEU A 49 17.43 7.82 6.86
C LEU A 49 16.34 6.76 7.01
N MET A 50 15.47 6.88 8.01
CA MET A 50 14.32 5.99 8.20
C MET A 50 13.28 6.17 7.09
N PHE A 51 13.02 7.40 6.66
CA PHE A 51 12.10 7.68 5.57
C PHE A 51 12.66 7.18 4.24
N HIS A 52 13.97 7.36 3.99
CA HIS A 52 14.68 6.83 2.83
C HIS A 52 14.73 5.30 2.87
N PHE A 53 14.98 4.67 4.02
CA PHE A 53 14.96 3.22 4.17
C PHE A 53 13.55 2.64 3.98
N THR A 54 12.52 3.33 4.49
CA THR A 54 11.10 2.96 4.28
C THR A 54 10.65 3.27 2.84
N TYR A 55 11.22 4.25 2.16
CA TYR A 55 10.96 4.50 0.74
C TYR A 55 11.68 3.47 -0.15
N LEU A 56 12.93 3.11 0.17
CA LEU A 56 13.68 2.08 -0.54
C LEU A 56 13.11 0.68 -0.31
N GLN A 57 12.65 0.35 0.90
CA GLN A 57 12.01 -0.94 1.20
C GLN A 57 10.51 -0.96 0.93
N GLY A 58 9.80 0.17 1.00
CA GLY A 58 8.33 0.22 1.11
C GLY A 58 7.58 0.85 -0.07
N PHE A 59 8.24 1.50 -1.02
CA PHE A 59 7.59 1.98 -2.26
C PHE A 59 8.39 1.69 -3.55
N GLY A 60 9.61 1.15 -3.42
CA GLY A 60 10.37 0.59 -4.55
C GLY A 60 9.95 -0.82 -4.98
N HIS A 61 9.02 -1.47 -4.24
CA HIS A 61 8.53 -2.81 -4.53
C HIS A 61 7.08 -2.86 -5.03
N TYR A 62 6.54 -1.75 -5.57
CA TYR A 62 5.82 -1.88 -6.84
C TYR A 62 6.89 -2.07 -7.91
N SER A 63 7.54 -3.23 -7.87
CA SER A 63 8.27 -3.65 -9.02
C SER A 63 7.23 -3.73 -10.13
N ASN A 64 7.48 -3.03 -11.24
CA ASN A 64 7.07 -3.57 -12.52
C ASN A 64 7.87 -4.86 -12.78
N HIS A 65 7.84 -5.81 -11.83
CA HIS A 65 7.82 -7.22 -12.11
C HIS A 65 6.45 -7.49 -12.76
N ILE A 66 6.18 -6.84 -13.90
CA ILE A 66 6.06 -7.66 -15.09
C ILE A 66 7.46 -8.28 -15.19
N GLU A 67 7.63 -9.37 -14.42
CA GLU A 67 8.64 -10.38 -14.68
C GLU A 67 8.62 -10.49 -16.19
N SER A 68 9.75 -10.13 -16.83
CA SER A 68 9.88 -10.23 -18.28
C SER A 68 9.38 -11.62 -18.61
N VAL A 69 8.15 -11.71 -19.13
CA VAL A 69 7.49 -12.98 -19.41
C VAL A 69 8.54 -13.74 -20.19
N PRO A 70 9.02 -14.89 -19.69
CA PRO A 70 10.11 -15.58 -20.35
C PRO A 70 9.75 -15.65 -21.83
N THR A 71 10.51 -14.97 -22.69
CA THR A 71 10.29 -14.97 -24.14
C THR A 71 10.68 -16.33 -24.74
N THR A 72 10.63 -17.37 -23.92
CA THR A 72 10.90 -18.77 -24.13
C THR A 72 9.57 -19.51 -23.94
N SER A 73 8.71 -19.36 -24.94
CA SER A 73 8.05 -20.48 -25.62
C SER A 73 7.45 -21.58 -24.75
N ASP A 74 6.61 -21.25 -23.77
CA ASP A 74 5.55 -22.17 -23.36
C ASP A 74 4.28 -21.36 -23.00
N LEU A 75 3.35 -21.33 -23.96
CA LEU A 75 1.99 -20.83 -23.76
C LEU A 75 1.25 -21.66 -22.69
N ASP A 76 1.78 -22.81 -22.28
CA ASP A 76 1.19 -23.75 -21.32
C ASP A 76 0.87 -23.14 -19.95
N GLY A 77 1.57 -22.08 -19.53
CA GLY A 77 1.28 -21.36 -18.28
C GLY A 77 0.25 -20.23 -18.39
N LEU A 78 -0.13 -19.84 -19.61
CA LEU A 78 -1.00 -18.69 -19.84
C LEU A 78 -2.46 -19.13 -19.98
N VAL A 79 -3.34 -18.56 -19.16
CA VAL A 79 -4.79 -18.73 -19.30
C VAL A 79 -5.45 -17.37 -19.45
N ILE A 80 -6.27 -17.22 -20.49
CA ILE A 80 -7.04 -16.02 -20.76
C ILE A 80 -8.50 -16.32 -20.47
N ALA A 81 -9.07 -15.66 -19.46
CA ALA A 81 -10.46 -15.79 -19.10
C ALA A 81 -11.29 -14.63 -19.65
N VAL A 82 -12.30 -14.94 -20.47
CA VAL A 82 -13.20 -13.96 -21.08
C VAL A 82 -14.54 -14.00 -20.34
N LYS A 83 -14.83 -12.94 -19.58
CA LYS A 83 -16.14 -12.78 -18.94
C LYS A 83 -17.18 -12.29 -19.94
N THR A 84 -18.33 -12.95 -19.99
CA THR A 84 -19.47 -12.57 -20.83
C THR A 84 -20.79 -12.88 -20.13
N THR A 85 -21.89 -12.64 -20.84
CA THR A 85 -23.28 -12.86 -20.43
C THR A 85 -24.10 -13.14 -21.68
N LEU A 86 -25.24 -13.80 -21.55
CA LEU A 86 -26.13 -14.20 -22.66
C LEU A 86 -26.31 -13.11 -23.72
N LYS A 87 -26.52 -11.86 -23.30
CA LYS A 87 -26.75 -10.72 -24.22
C LYS A 87 -25.61 -10.44 -25.19
N PHE A 88 -24.42 -10.97 -24.96
CA PHE A 88 -23.22 -10.70 -25.75
C PHE A 88 -22.69 -11.92 -26.51
N HIS A 89 -23.34 -13.08 -26.39
CA HIS A 89 -22.91 -14.29 -27.08
C HIS A 89 -22.84 -14.07 -28.60
N GLU A 90 -23.89 -13.53 -29.21
CA GLU A 90 -23.90 -13.30 -30.68
C GLU A 90 -23.25 -11.97 -31.07
N SER A 91 -23.32 -10.92 -30.23
CA SER A 91 -22.90 -9.58 -30.65
C SER A 91 -21.43 -9.24 -30.38
N ARG A 92 -20.74 -9.97 -29.50
CA ARG A 92 -19.33 -9.69 -29.13
C ARG A 92 -18.47 -10.95 -29.12
N ILE A 93 -19.01 -12.07 -28.67
CA ILE A 93 -18.22 -13.31 -28.62
C ILE A 93 -17.96 -13.85 -30.03
N CYS A 94 -18.88 -13.68 -30.98
CA CYS A 94 -18.62 -13.99 -32.39
C CYS A 94 -17.38 -13.28 -32.92
N ASP A 95 -17.24 -11.97 -32.69
CA ASP A 95 -16.05 -11.22 -33.14
C ASP A 95 -14.75 -11.74 -32.50
N ILE A 96 -14.81 -12.18 -31.24
CA ILE A 96 -13.65 -12.75 -30.54
C ILE A 96 -13.26 -14.12 -31.13
N ILE A 97 -14.27 -14.97 -31.39
CA ILE A 97 -14.09 -16.28 -32.03
C ILE A 97 -13.46 -16.13 -33.41
N ASP A 98 -13.91 -15.14 -34.19
CA ASP A 98 -13.43 -14.89 -35.55
C ASP A 98 -12.06 -14.20 -35.59
N THR A 99 -11.54 -13.76 -34.45
CA THR A 99 -10.25 -13.06 -34.36
C THR A 99 -9.26 -13.79 -33.45
N TRP A 100 -8.96 -13.23 -32.29
CA TRP A 100 -7.82 -13.63 -31.48
C TRP A 100 -8.04 -14.96 -30.73
N PHE A 101 -9.26 -15.47 -30.64
CA PHE A 101 -9.51 -16.82 -30.10
C PHE A 101 -8.74 -17.89 -30.87
N GLN A 102 -8.63 -17.73 -32.20
CA GLN A 102 -7.95 -18.68 -33.07
C GLN A 102 -6.44 -18.77 -32.82
N LEU A 103 -5.85 -17.75 -32.18
CA LEU A 103 -4.41 -17.70 -31.91
C LEU A 103 -4.00 -18.61 -30.74
N ALA A 104 -4.91 -18.88 -29.79
CA ALA A 104 -4.61 -19.67 -28.60
C ALA A 104 -5.87 -20.37 -28.04
N PRO A 105 -6.58 -21.20 -28.82
CA PRO A 105 -7.85 -21.79 -28.41
C PRO A 105 -7.72 -22.64 -27.14
N ASN A 106 -6.56 -23.27 -26.91
CA ASN A 106 -6.33 -24.08 -25.72
C ASN A 106 -6.21 -23.27 -24.43
N ASN A 107 -5.84 -21.99 -24.53
CA ASN A 107 -5.55 -21.12 -23.39
C ASN A 107 -6.74 -20.23 -23.02
N ILE A 108 -7.76 -20.15 -23.88
CA ILE A 108 -8.85 -19.18 -23.74
C ILE A 108 -10.12 -19.86 -23.25
N TYR A 109 -10.68 -19.37 -22.15
CA TYR A 109 -11.92 -19.87 -21.55
C TYR A 109 -12.96 -18.76 -21.47
N PHE A 110 -14.21 -19.08 -21.79
CA PHE A 110 -15.33 -18.14 -21.73
C PHE A 110 -16.15 -18.42 -20.48
N ILE A 111 -16.34 -17.41 -19.63
CA ILE A 111 -17.13 -17.51 -18.40
C ILE A 111 -18.42 -16.74 -18.62
N THR A 112 -19.56 -17.42 -18.51
CA THR A 112 -20.88 -16.85 -18.79
C THR A 112 -21.89 -17.15 -17.68
N ASP A 113 -22.97 -16.38 -17.62
CA ASP A 113 -24.10 -16.58 -16.71
C ASP A 113 -25.12 -17.62 -17.22
N THR A 114 -25.14 -17.90 -18.52
CA THR A 114 -26.16 -18.73 -19.17
C THR A 114 -25.53 -19.77 -20.09
N PRO A 115 -25.97 -21.04 -20.06
CA PRO A 115 -25.47 -22.06 -20.98
C PRO A 115 -25.81 -21.73 -22.44
N ASP A 116 -24.89 -22.05 -23.34
CA ASP A 116 -25.07 -21.91 -24.79
C ASP A 116 -24.39 -23.07 -25.51
N ALA A 117 -25.20 -23.98 -26.06
CA ALA A 117 -24.71 -25.20 -26.68
C ALA A 117 -23.87 -24.94 -27.93
N LYS A 118 -24.30 -23.97 -28.76
CA LYS A 118 -23.61 -23.60 -30.00
C LYS A 118 -22.24 -23.00 -29.67
N LEU A 119 -22.21 -22.07 -28.71
CA LEU A 119 -20.96 -21.45 -28.28
C LEU A 119 -20.00 -22.46 -27.61
N ASN A 120 -20.53 -23.37 -26.80
CA ASN A 120 -19.71 -24.41 -26.16
C ASN A 120 -19.11 -25.38 -27.18
N GLU A 121 -19.86 -25.74 -28.23
CA GLU A 121 -19.37 -26.58 -29.32
C GLU A 121 -18.26 -25.87 -30.11
N ILE A 122 -18.48 -24.63 -30.52
CA ILE A 122 -17.50 -23.83 -31.30
C ILE A 122 -16.19 -23.65 -30.51
N THR A 123 -16.27 -23.47 -29.19
CA THR A 123 -15.11 -23.27 -28.32
C THR A 123 -14.46 -24.57 -27.86
N GLY A 124 -14.94 -25.73 -28.31
CA GLY A 124 -14.38 -27.04 -27.95
C GLY A 124 -14.55 -27.38 -26.47
N GLY A 125 -15.67 -26.99 -25.85
CA GLY A 125 -15.95 -27.28 -24.44
C GLY A 125 -15.36 -26.27 -23.45
N LYS A 126 -14.98 -25.08 -23.90
CA LYS A 126 -14.33 -24.03 -23.07
C LYS A 126 -15.29 -22.96 -22.57
N LEU A 127 -16.60 -23.20 -22.65
CA LEU A 127 -17.62 -22.35 -22.04
C LEU A 127 -17.93 -22.85 -20.63
N ILE A 128 -17.62 -22.03 -19.63
CA ILE A 128 -17.87 -22.29 -18.22
C ILE A 128 -19.07 -21.44 -17.78
N VAL A 129 -20.13 -22.10 -17.33
CA VAL A 129 -21.30 -21.42 -16.75
C VAL A 129 -21.02 -21.16 -15.27
N SER A 130 -21.09 -19.90 -14.85
CA SER A 130 -21.01 -19.52 -13.45
C SER A 130 -22.40 -19.40 -12.86
N ASP A 131 -22.70 -20.14 -11.78
CA ASP A 131 -23.91 -19.99 -10.96
C ASP A 131 -23.81 -18.73 -10.06
N CYS A 132 -23.52 -17.60 -10.69
CA CYS A 132 -23.42 -16.32 -10.02
C CYS A 132 -24.85 -15.82 -9.79
N SER A 133 -25.31 -15.84 -8.54
CA SER A 133 -26.56 -15.18 -8.18
C SER A 133 -26.48 -13.69 -8.55
N ASP A 134 -27.59 -13.08 -8.99
CA ASP A 134 -27.72 -11.70 -9.46
C ASP A 134 -27.21 -10.59 -8.49
N GLY A 135 -26.54 -10.95 -7.39
CA GLY A 135 -26.09 -10.06 -6.32
C GLY A 135 -24.84 -9.24 -6.61
N HIS A 136 -24.25 -9.26 -7.81
CA HIS A 136 -23.08 -8.42 -8.10
C HIS A 136 -23.47 -7.04 -8.63
N THR A 137 -23.88 -6.18 -7.71
CA THR A 137 -23.87 -4.72 -7.91
C THR A 137 -22.45 -4.27 -8.23
N ARG A 138 -22.26 -3.76 -9.45
CA ARG A 138 -21.18 -2.83 -9.78
C ARG A 138 -21.25 -1.68 -8.77
N PHE A 139 -20.32 -1.64 -7.82
CA PHE A 139 -20.09 -0.46 -7.01
C PHE A 139 -19.51 0.60 -7.96
N PHE A 140 -20.40 1.24 -8.69
CA PHE A 140 -20.13 2.51 -9.33
C PHE A 140 -19.97 3.47 -8.16
N PHE A 141 -18.74 3.93 -7.92
CA PHE A 141 -18.55 5.15 -7.14
C PHE A 141 -19.27 6.26 -7.91
N TYR A 142 -20.53 6.52 -7.58
CA TYR A 142 -21.08 7.86 -7.69
C TYR A 142 -20.28 8.70 -6.71
N THR A 143 -19.24 9.37 -7.19
CA THR A 143 -18.84 10.64 -6.60
C THR A 143 -20.00 11.58 -6.88
N ASN A 144 -20.83 11.85 -5.87
CA ASN A 144 -21.72 13.00 -5.93
C ASN A 144 -20.81 14.23 -5.80
N ASP A 145 -20.75 14.99 -6.89
CA ASP A 145 -20.46 16.43 -6.88
C ASP A 145 -21.45 17.18 -5.98
#